data_AF-A0A1V5CFW6-F1
#
_entry.id   AF-A0A1V5CFW6-F1
#
_cell.length_a   1.000
_cell.length_b   1.000
_cell.length_c   1.000
_cell.angle_alpha   90.00
_cell.angle_beta   90.00
_cell.angle_gamma   90.00
#
_symmetry.space_group_name_H-M   'P 1'
#
loop_
_entity.id
_entity.type
_entity.pdbx_description
1 polymer ?
#
loop_
_entity_poly.entity_id
_entity_poly.type
_entity_poly.pdbx_seq_one_letter_code
_entity_poly.pdbx_strand_id
1 'polypeptide(L)'
;MEGIIKREVVKIDPAGLAETVKKYNSFVDAGVDKDFGKSRFRAKIQTPPFYAVPQWPAIHHTMGGLQINTKTQILDRAGEVIPGLYAAGEVSGGVHGGDRLGSCAITDCIVMGRIARSAAA
;
A
#
# COMPACT_ATOMS: atom_id res chain seq x y z
N MET A 1 0.15 -19.34 -24.33
CA MET A 1 0.74 -19.07 -23.00
C MET A 1 2.13 -19.70 -22.81
N GLU A 2 2.71 -20.30 -23.86
CA GLU A 2 3.99 -21.02 -23.79
C GLU A 2 5.22 -20.12 -23.57
N GLY A 3 5.09 -18.79 -23.73
CA GLY A 3 6.20 -17.84 -23.53
C GLY A 3 6.39 -17.29 -22.11
N ILE A 4 5.47 -17.55 -21.16
CA ILE A 4 5.55 -16.98 -19.78
C ILE A 4 6.49 -17.80 -18.89
N ILE A 5 6.70 -19.08 -19.21
CA ILE A 5 7.31 -20.05 -18.30
C ILE A 5 8.61 -20.56 -18.90
N LYS A 6 9.65 -19.71 -18.89
CA LYS A 6 11.00 -20.27 -18.72
C LYS A 6 11.03 -20.82 -17.30
N ARG A 7 10.91 -22.15 -17.17
CA ARG A 7 10.81 -22.93 -15.91
C ARG A 7 11.85 -22.60 -14.84
N GLU A 8 12.89 -21.84 -15.17
CA GLU A 8 14.05 -21.60 -14.31
C GLU A 8 13.83 -20.49 -13.26
N VAL A 9 12.85 -19.58 -13.41
CA VAL A 9 12.69 -18.44 -12.47
C VAL A 9 11.47 -18.56 -11.54
N VAL A 10 10.36 -19.16 -11.98
CA VAL A 10 9.13 -19.29 -11.19
C VAL A 10 8.52 -20.68 -11.36
N LYS A 11 8.40 -21.46 -10.27
CA LYS A 11 7.84 -22.82 -10.26
C LYS A 11 6.30 -22.77 -10.20
N ILE A 12 5.66 -22.60 -11.35
CA ILE A 12 4.20 -22.57 -11.51
C ILE A 12 3.77 -23.64 -12.52
N ASP A 13 2.64 -24.31 -12.24
CA ASP A 13 2.01 -25.22 -13.20
C ASP A 13 1.50 -24.45 -14.44
N PRO A 14 2.02 -24.73 -15.65
CA PRO A 14 1.60 -24.05 -16.87
C PRO A 14 0.12 -24.20 -17.18
N ALA A 15 -0.46 -25.38 -16.96
CA ALA A 15 -1.86 -25.65 -17.29
C ALA A 15 -2.79 -24.91 -16.33
N GLY A 16 -2.53 -25.03 -15.02
CA GLY A 16 -3.26 -24.32 -13.99
C GLY A 16 -3.19 -22.80 -14.14
N LEU A 17 -2.02 -22.25 -14.51
CA LEU A 17 -1.89 -20.82 -14.80
C LEU A 17 -2.77 -20.41 -16.00
N ALA A 18 -2.88 -21.24 -17.03
CA ALA A 18 -3.64 -20.91 -18.24
C ALA A 18 -5.13 -20.84 -17.97
N GLU A 19 -5.66 -21.82 -17.23
CA GLU A 19 -7.04 -21.81 -16.80
C GLU A 19 -7.32 -20.66 -15.82
N THR A 20 -6.38 -20.35 -14.92
CA THR A 20 -6.52 -19.21 -14.00
C THR A 20 -6.62 -17.88 -14.76
N VAL A 21 -5.74 -17.65 -15.74
CA VAL A 21 -5.77 -16.44 -16.58
C VAL A 21 -7.07 -16.35 -17.40
N LYS A 22 -7.50 -17.47 -17.99
CA LYS A 22 -8.77 -17.54 -18.73
C LYS A 22 -9.96 -17.19 -17.83
N LYS A 23 -10.02 -17.75 -16.62
CA LYS A 23 -11.06 -17.46 -15.63
C LYS A 23 -11.03 -16.00 -15.19
N TYR A 24 -9.85 -15.47 -14.85
CA TYR A 24 -9.68 -14.05 -14.52
C TYR A 24 -10.17 -13.13 -15.63
N ASN A 25 -9.82 -13.42 -16.89
CA ASN A 25 -10.28 -12.61 -18.03
C ASN A 25 -11.81 -12.64 -18.19
N SER A 26 -12.48 -13.76 -17.88
CA SER A 26 -13.95 -13.82 -17.86
C SER A 26 -14.57 -12.96 -16.75
N PHE A 27 -13.90 -12.82 -15.61
CA PHE A 27 -14.32 -11.93 -14.53
C PHE A 27 -14.14 -10.45 -14.91
N VAL A 28 -13.10 -10.12 -15.67
CA VAL A 28 -12.92 -8.77 -16.22
C VAL A 28 -14.08 -8.43 -17.16
N ASP A 29 -14.51 -9.36 -18.03
CA ASP A 29 -15.67 -9.16 -18.93
C ASP A 29 -16.99 -9.02 -18.16
N ALA A 30 -17.21 -9.86 -17.16
CA ALA A 30 -18.41 -9.84 -16.36
C ALA A 30 -18.47 -8.68 -15.36
N GLY A 31 -17.34 -8.04 -15.07
CA GLY A 31 -17.21 -7.01 -14.04
C GLY A 31 -17.35 -7.53 -12.60
N VAL A 32 -17.36 -8.85 -12.39
CA VAL A 32 -17.56 -9.47 -11.07
C VAL A 32 -16.61 -10.66 -10.92
N ASP A 33 -15.80 -10.63 -9.85
CA ASP A 33 -14.96 -11.75 -9.43
C ASP A 33 -15.71 -12.55 -8.38
N LYS A 34 -16.20 -13.72 -8.80
CA LYS A 34 -17.01 -14.61 -7.96
C LYS A 34 -16.18 -15.42 -6.96
N ASP A 35 -14.86 -15.49 -7.17
CA ASP A 35 -14.00 -16.31 -6.32
C ASP A 35 -13.50 -15.52 -5.11
N PHE A 36 -13.05 -14.27 -5.32
CA PHE A 36 -12.39 -13.47 -4.27
C PHE A 36 -13.02 -12.08 -4.06
N GLY A 37 -14.09 -11.74 -4.77
CA GLY A 37 -14.80 -10.47 -4.57
C GLY A 37 -14.01 -9.23 -4.98
N LYS A 38 -13.02 -9.37 -5.88
CA LYS A 38 -12.25 -8.23 -6.40
C LYS A 38 -13.17 -7.18 -7.02
N SER A 39 -13.18 -5.99 -6.42
CA SER A 39 -14.10 -4.90 -6.78
C SER A 39 -13.58 -3.98 -7.89
N ARG A 40 -12.30 -4.07 -8.25
CA ARG A 40 -11.67 -3.24 -9.28
C ARG A 40 -10.80 -4.08 -10.19
N PHE A 41 -11.18 -4.16 -11.46
CA PHE A 41 -10.39 -4.75 -12.52
C PHE A 41 -9.58 -3.66 -13.23
N ARG A 42 -8.39 -4.03 -13.70
CA ARG A 42 -7.59 -3.17 -14.59
C ARG A 42 -7.85 -3.57 -16.04
N ALA A 43 -7.06 -4.52 -16.53
CA ALA A 43 -7.18 -5.06 -17.87
C ALA A 43 -7.13 -6.59 -17.82
N LYS A 44 -7.55 -7.22 -18.92
CA LYS A 44 -7.31 -8.64 -19.19
C LYS A 44 -5.82 -8.92 -19.33
N ILE A 45 -5.42 -10.13 -19.00
CA ILE A 45 -4.08 -10.68 -19.26
C ILE A 45 -4.19 -11.50 -20.56
N GLN A 46 -3.91 -10.87 -21.71
CA GLN A 46 -4.10 -11.52 -23.02
C GLN A 46 -3.04 -11.19 -24.08
N THR A 47 -2.30 -10.10 -23.91
CA THR A 47 -1.29 -9.65 -24.90
C THR A 47 0.12 -9.98 -24.41
N PRO A 48 0.95 -10.70 -25.19
CA PRO A 48 2.34 -10.96 -24.86
C PRO A 48 3.23 -9.72 -25.09
N PRO A 49 4.47 -9.70 -24.57
CA PRO A 49 5.05 -10.69 -23.67
C PRO A 49 4.40 -10.65 -22.28
N PHE A 50 4.33 -11.81 -21.64
CA PHE A 50 3.82 -11.89 -20.27
C PHE A 50 4.98 -11.99 -19.28
N TYR A 51 4.72 -11.55 -18.06
CA TYR A 51 5.72 -11.44 -17.01
C TYR A 51 5.25 -12.12 -15.73
N ALA A 52 6.20 -12.69 -14.99
CA ALA A 52 5.99 -13.20 -13.65
C ALA A 52 7.11 -12.70 -12.74
N VAL A 53 6.76 -12.23 -11.55
CA VAL A 53 7.70 -11.75 -10.54
C VAL A 53 7.33 -12.41 -9.21
N PRO A 54 8.21 -13.24 -8.63
CA PRO A 54 8.01 -13.75 -7.27
C PRO A 54 7.93 -12.60 -6.26
N GLN A 55 7.00 -12.65 -5.31
CA GLN A 55 6.77 -11.61 -4.32
C GLN A 55 6.67 -12.23 -2.92
N TRP A 56 7.25 -11.57 -1.93
CA TRP A 56 7.13 -11.92 -0.51
C TRP A 56 6.84 -10.66 0.32
N PRO A 57 6.08 -10.77 1.42
CA PRO A 57 5.92 -9.67 2.36
C PRO A 57 7.26 -9.24 2.96
N ALA A 58 7.43 -7.94 3.16
CA ALA A 58 8.54 -7.34 3.88
C ALA A 58 8.02 -6.26 4.82
N ILE A 59 8.77 -5.95 5.88
CA ILE A 59 8.47 -4.82 6.75
C ILE A 59 8.50 -3.55 5.89
N HIS A 60 7.43 -2.76 5.96
CA HIS A 60 7.23 -1.65 5.03
C HIS A 60 7.08 -0.29 5.71
N HIS A 61 6.32 -0.21 6.82
CA HIS A 61 5.97 1.05 7.45
C HIS A 61 5.58 0.84 8.92
N THR A 62 5.88 1.80 9.79
CA THR A 62 5.42 1.81 11.20
C THR A 62 4.35 2.86 11.41
N MET A 63 3.11 2.45 11.73
CA MET A 63 1.98 3.37 11.90
C MET A 63 1.94 4.07 13.27
N GLY A 64 2.67 3.54 14.25
CA GLY A 64 2.87 4.16 15.56
C GLY A 64 3.99 5.19 15.54
N GLY A 65 4.13 5.94 16.63
CA GLY A 65 5.16 6.98 16.73
C GLY A 65 4.85 7.97 17.84
N LEU A 66 5.45 9.15 17.74
CA LEU A 66 5.22 10.28 18.66
C LEU A 66 3.78 10.76 18.53
N GLN A 67 3.07 10.90 19.65
CA GLN A 67 1.71 11.41 19.66
C GLN A 67 1.73 12.90 19.36
N ILE A 68 0.95 13.32 18.36
CA ILE A 68 0.83 14.71 17.95
C ILE A 68 -0.62 15.18 17.98
N ASN A 69 -0.84 16.48 18.18
CA ASN A 69 -2.13 17.11 17.90
C ASN A 69 -2.24 17.53 16.43
N THR A 70 -3.37 18.13 16.03
CA THR A 70 -3.63 18.59 14.66
C THR A 70 -2.73 19.75 14.19
N LYS A 71 -1.96 20.35 15.11
CA LYS A 71 -0.92 21.35 14.82
C LYS A 71 0.49 20.74 14.81
N THR A 72 0.60 19.41 14.79
CA THR A 72 1.87 18.65 14.78
C THR A 72 2.75 18.84 16.01
N GLN A 73 2.19 19.40 17.10
CA GLN A 73 2.90 19.55 18.37
C GLN A 73 2.95 18.20 19.09
N ILE A 74 4.12 17.85 19.63
CA ILE A 74 4.26 16.61 20.39
C ILE A 74 3.55 16.72 21.73
N LEU A 75 2.82 15.67 22.09
CA LEU A 75 2.19 15.50 23.39
C LEU A 75 3.06 14.64 24.31
N ASP A 76 3.12 14.99 25.58
CA ASP A 76 3.72 14.16 26.61
C ASP A 76 2.78 13.00 27.03
N ARG A 77 3.17 12.27 28.09
CA ARG A 77 2.38 11.13 28.60
C ARG A 77 1.07 11.54 29.27
N ALA A 78 0.94 12.80 29.70
CA ALA A 78 -0.30 13.35 30.24
C ALA A 78 -1.22 13.90 29.14
N GLY A 79 -0.74 13.97 27.88
CA GLY A 79 -1.46 14.56 26.76
C GLY A 79 -1.21 16.06 26.60
N GLU A 80 -0.27 16.63 27.35
CA GLU A 80 0.06 18.05 27.33
C GLU A 80 1.10 18.36 26.26
N VAL A 81 0.99 19.55 25.65
CA VAL A 81 1.92 19.99 24.61
C VAL A 81 3.31 20.23 25.20
N ILE A 82 4.34 19.66 24.57
CA ILE A 82 5.74 19.98 24.85
C ILE A 82 6.14 21.22 24.02
N PRO A 83 6.41 22.38 24.64
CA PRO A 83 6.66 23.61 23.90
C PRO A 83 7.90 23.52 23.00
N GLY A 84 7.77 23.99 21.76
CA GLY A 84 8.86 24.04 20.78
C GLY A 84 9.19 22.71 20.09
N LEU A 85 8.46 21.63 20.41
CA LEU A 85 8.71 20.31 19.83
C LEU A 85 7.59 19.86 18.89
N TYR A 86 7.97 19.49 17.67
CA TYR A 86 7.07 19.11 16.59
C TYR A 86 7.52 17.80 15.94
N ALA A 87 6.57 17.02 15.41
CA ALA A 87 6.84 15.81 14.64
C ALA A 87 5.91 15.74 13.42
N ALA A 88 6.44 15.26 12.30
CA ALA A 88 5.69 15.12 11.04
C ALA A 88 6.16 13.91 10.25
N GLY A 89 5.24 13.24 9.56
CA GLY A 89 5.50 12.03 8.79
C GLY A 89 5.58 10.78 9.66
N GLU A 90 6.25 9.74 9.15
CA GLU A 90 6.24 8.38 9.74
C GLU A 90 6.78 8.29 11.18
N VAL A 91 7.51 9.29 11.67
CA VAL A 91 7.92 9.35 13.08
C VAL A 91 6.73 9.61 14.04
N SER A 92 5.61 10.11 13.51
CA SER A 92 4.40 10.42 14.27
C SER A 92 3.40 9.27 14.25
N GLY A 93 2.67 9.10 15.36
CA GLY A 93 1.66 8.07 15.52
C GLY A 93 0.23 8.62 15.40
N GLY A 94 -0.72 7.74 15.08
CA GLY A 94 -2.16 8.01 15.13
C GLY A 94 -2.80 8.38 13.79
N VAL A 95 -2.05 8.95 12.85
CA VAL A 95 -2.55 9.36 11.52
C VAL A 95 -3.08 8.16 10.72
N HIS A 96 -2.45 6.99 10.87
CA HIS A 96 -2.74 5.80 10.08
C HIS A 96 -3.42 4.66 10.87
N GLY A 97 -3.65 4.82 12.18
CA GLY A 97 -4.29 3.79 13.00
C GLY A 97 -3.60 2.43 12.90
N GLY A 98 -4.38 1.36 12.71
CA GLY A 98 -3.87 -0.02 12.61
C GLY A 98 -3.32 -0.42 11.25
N ASP A 99 -3.69 0.27 10.16
CA ASP A 99 -3.24 -0.04 8.81
C ASP A 99 -3.18 1.23 7.94
N ARG A 100 -2.06 1.42 7.25
CA ARG A 100 -1.87 2.59 6.38
C ARG A 100 -2.35 2.27 4.97
N LEU A 101 -3.33 3.04 4.48
CA LEU A 101 -3.70 3.00 3.07
C LEU A 101 -2.53 3.38 2.15
N GLY A 102 -2.44 2.68 1.02
CA GLY A 102 -1.45 2.97 -0.03
C GLY A 102 -1.48 4.44 -0.43
N SER A 103 -0.30 5.01 -0.69
CA SER A 103 -0.09 6.42 -1.07
C SER A 103 -0.33 7.49 0.00
N CYS A 104 -0.89 7.15 1.18
CA CYS A 104 -1.15 8.17 2.21
C CYS A 104 0.11 8.70 2.93
N ALA A 105 1.20 7.93 3.01
CA ALA A 105 2.42 8.36 3.71
C ALA A 105 3.07 9.61 3.11
N ILE A 106 3.14 9.70 1.78
CA ILE A 106 3.75 10.86 1.11
C ILE A 106 2.91 12.12 1.38
N THR A 107 1.59 12.00 1.28
CA THR A 107 0.66 13.09 1.61
C THR A 107 0.80 13.51 3.06
N ASP A 108 0.89 12.56 3.99
CA ASP A 108 1.14 12.81 5.42
C ASP A 108 2.42 13.62 5.62
N CYS A 109 3.57 13.13 5.13
CA CYS A 109 4.86 13.82 5.24
C CYS A 109 4.81 15.26 4.72
N ILE A 110 4.19 15.48 3.55
CA ILE A 110 4.12 16.83 2.93
C ILE A 110 3.20 17.76 3.72
N VAL A 111 2.02 17.29 4.10
CA VAL A 111 1.01 18.11 4.77
C VAL A 111 1.43 18.41 6.21
N MET A 112 1.77 17.38 6.98
CA MET A 112 2.21 17.58 8.37
C MET A 112 3.52 18.34 8.43
N GLY A 113 4.46 18.11 7.51
CA GLY A 113 5.71 18.89 7.47
C GLY A 113 5.45 20.38 7.23
N ARG A 114 4.46 20.73 6.40
CA ARG A 114 4.04 22.13 6.19
C ARG A 114 3.35 22.71 7.42
N ILE A 115 2.47 21.95 8.08
CA ILE A 115 1.81 22.38 9.32
C ILE A 115 2.84 22.64 10.42
N ALA A 116 3.81 21.73 10.59
CA ALA A 116 4.89 21.86 11.56
C ALA A 116 5.70 23.14 11.34
N ARG A 117 6.06 23.44 10.08
CA ARG A 117 6.72 24.70 9.74
C ARG A 117 5.88 25.92 10.12
N SER A 118 4.60 25.93 9.76
CA SER A 118 3.71 27.07 10.04
C SER A 118 3.43 27.27 11.53
N ALA A 119 3.50 26.21 12.34
CA ALA A 119 3.31 26.29 13.78
C ALA A 119 4.60 26.65 14.54
N ALA A 120 5.77 26.37 13.96
CA ALA A 120 7.08 26.66 14.56
C ALA A 120 7.64 28.05 14.19
N ALA A 121 7.10 28.72 13.17
CA ALA A 121 7.46 30.06 12.74
C ALA A 121 6.72 31.14 13.55
#